data_AF-A0A7W8VJ35-F1
#
_entry.id   AF-A0A7W8VJ35-F1
#
_cell.length_a   1.000
_cell.length_b   1.000
_cell.length_c   1.000
_cell.angle_alpha   90.00
_cell.angle_beta   90.00
_cell.angle_gamma   90.00
#
_symmetry.space_group_name_H-M   'P 1'
#
loop_
_entity.id
_entity.type
_entity.pdbx_description
1 polymer ?
#
loop_
_entity_poly.entity_id
_entity_poly.type
_entity_poly.pdbx_seq_one_letter_code
_entity_poly.pdbx_strand_id
1 'polypeptide(L)' 'MQLFIIGDFDKYPGKSIKDFIYESNKGKLVNFLASAELAKAKLAR' A
#
# COMPACT_ATOMS: atom_id res chain seq x y z
N MET A 1 -14.14 -4.47 3.11
CA MET A 1 -12.90 -4.97 3.74
C MET A 1 -11.73 -4.24 3.08
N GLN A 2 -10.85 -3.59 3.84
CA GLN A 2 -9.67 -2.92 3.29
C GLN A 2 -8.42 -3.68 3.71
N LEU A 3 -7.61 -4.10 2.75
CA LEU A 3 -6.34 -4.79 2.98
C LEU A 3 -5.22 -3.75 3.03
N PHE A 4 -4.37 -3.83 4.05
CA PHE A 4 -3.19 -3.00 4.19
C PHE A 4 -1.95 -3.87 4.10
N ILE A 5 -1.08 -3.58 3.15
CA ILE A 5 0.18 -4.30 2.93
C ILE A 5 1.30 -3.34 3.32
N ILE A 6 2.05 -3.71 4.36
CA ILE A 6 3.12 -2.90 4.93
C ILE A 6 4.47 -3.51 4.58
N GLY A 7 5.37 -2.69 4.03
CA GLY A 7 6.74 -3.11 3.73
C GLY A 7 7.52 -2.08 2.92
N ASP A 8 8.83 -2.28 2.84
CA ASP A 8 9.73 -1.47 2.02
C ASP A 8 9.69 -1.92 0.56
N PHE A 9 8.84 -1.25 -0.23
CA PHE A 9 8.74 -1.49 -1.68
C PHE A 9 9.79 -0.71 -2.49
N ASP A 10 10.56 0.16 -1.85
CA ASP A 10 11.59 0.97 -2.51
C ASP A 10 12.75 0.13 -3.05
N LYS A 11 13.05 -1.01 -2.40
CA LYS A 11 14.01 -2.02 -2.87
C LYS A 11 13.63 -2.67 -4.22
N TYR A 12 12.41 -2.48 -4.68
CA TYR A 12 11.92 -3.03 -5.95
C TYR A 12 11.65 -1.89 -6.93
N PRO A 13 12.67 -1.40 -7.66
CA PRO A 13 12.51 -0.31 -8.63
C PRO A 13 11.74 -0.73 -9.90
N GLY A 14 11.26 -1.97 -9.98
CA GLY A 14 10.54 -2.50 -11.13
C GLY A 14 9.27 -1.71 -11.43
N LYS A 15 9.15 -1.24 -12.68
CA LYS A 15 8.00 -0.46 -13.16
C LYS A 15 6.66 -1.17 -12.88
N SER A 16 6.61 -2.48 -13.11
CA SER A 16 5.43 -3.32 -12.87
C SER A 16 4.99 -3.33 -11.39
N ILE A 17 5.93 -3.33 -10.44
CA ILE A 17 5.60 -3.28 -9.01
C ILE A 17 4.99 -1.91 -8.66
N LYS A 18 5.58 -0.83 -9.18
CA LYS A 18 5.08 0.53 -8.96
C LYS A 18 3.69 0.73 -9.54
N ASP A 19 3.48 0.26 -10.77
CA ASP A 19 2.16 0.31 -11.42
C ASP A 19 1.13 -0.48 -10.62
N PHE A 20 1.46 -1.72 -10.22
CA PHE A 20 0.59 -2.56 -9.40
C PHE A 20 0.20 -1.89 -8.08
N ILE A 21 1.17 -1.29 -7.37
CA ILE A 21 0.94 -0.56 -6.12
C ILE A 21 0.02 0.64 -6.36
N TYR A 22 0.25 1.40 -7.43
CA TYR A 22 -0.50 2.60 -7.76
C TYR A 22 -1.95 2.28 -8.15
N GLU A 23 -2.16 1.30 -9.04
CA GLU A 23 -3.49 0.83 -9.45
C GLU A 23 -4.28 0.27 -8.26
N SER A 24 -3.62 -0.54 -7.41
CA SER A 24 -4.24 -1.12 -6.22
C SER A 24 -4.69 -0.07 -5.20
N ASN A 25 -3.86 0.96 -4.96
CA ASN A 25 -4.23 2.06 -4.05
C ASN A 25 -5.45 2.83 -4.58
N LYS A 26 -5.55 2.99 -5.91
CA LYS A 26 -6.65 3.69 -6.58
C LYS A 26 -8.00 3.02 -6.35
N GLY A 27 -8.01 1.68 -6.29
CA GLY A 27 -9.20 0.88 -6.01
C GLY A 27 -9.70 0.96 -4.56
N LYS A 28 -8.96 1.60 -3.64
CA LYS A 28 -9.26 1.73 -2.18
C LYS A 28 -9.47 0.41 -1.42
N LEU A 29 -9.33 -0.73 -2.09
CA LEU A 29 -9.45 -2.08 -1.55
C LEU A 29 -8.13 -2.55 -0.95
N VAL A 30 -7.00 -2.22 -1.58
CA VAL A 30 -5.66 -2.64 -1.16
C VAL A 30 -4.75 -1.41 -1.05
N ASN A 31 -4.32 -1.11 0.17
CA ASN A 31 -3.48 0.04 0.48
C ASN A 31 -2.06 -0.45 0.77
N PHE A 32 -1.10 0.02 -0.02
CA PHE A 32 0.33 -0.18 0.24
C PHE A 32 0.84 0.99 1.06
N LEU A 33 1.51 0.70 2.17
CA LEU A 33 2.03 1.71 3.09
C LEU A 33 3.44 1.30 3.52
N ALA A 34 4.29 2.29 3.81
CA ALA A 34 5.65 2.03 4.29
C ALA A 34 5.67 1.58 5.77
N SER A 35 4.67 1.99 6.57
CA SER A 35 4.68 1.76 8.02
C SER A 35 3.32 1.32 8.56
N ALA A 36 3.36 0.46 9.58
CA ALA A 36 2.17 -0.03 10.28
C ALA A 36 1.40 1.09 11.00
N GLU A 37 2.07 2.17 11.41
CA GLU A 37 1.43 3.33 12.04
C GLU A 37 0.46 4.04 11.11
N LEU A 38 0.85 4.24 9.84
CA LEU A 38 -0.04 4.80 8.82
C LEU A 38 -1.25 3.90 8.57
N ALA A 39 -1.06 2.57 8.64
CA ALA A 39 -2.14 1.61 8.48
C ALA A 39 -3.15 1.71 9.63
N LYS A 40 -2.67 1.79 10.88
CA LYS A 40 -3.53 1.99 12.05
C LYS A 40 -4.31 3.31 11.96
N ALA A 41 -3.66 4.39 11.56
CA ALA A 41 -4.32 5.69 11.38
C ALA A 41 -5.43 5.65 10.31
N LYS A 42 -5.24 4.89 9.22
CA LYS A 42 -6.27 4.70 8.18
C LYS A 42 -7.38 3.74 8.61
N LEU A 43 -7.09 2.74 9.43
CA LEU A 43 -8.07 1.76 9.91
C LEU A 43 -8.95 2.32 11.03
N ALA A 44 -8.45 3.26 11.82
CA ALA A 44 -9.16 3.88 12.94
C ALA A 44 -10.22 4.94 12.52
N ARG A 45 -10.45 5.14 11.21
CA ARG A 45 -11.38 6.13 10.66
C ARG A 45 -12.52 5.43 9.92
#